data_AF-A0A7V8VST1-F1
#
_entry.id   AF-A0A7V8VST1-F1
#
_cell.length_a   1.000
_cell.length_b   1.000
_cell.length_c   1.000
_cell.angle_alpha   90.00
_cell.angle_beta   90.00
_cell.angle_gamma   90.00
#
_symmetry.space_group_name_H-M   'P 1'
#
loop_
_entity.id
_entity.type
_entity.pdbx_description
1 polymer ?
#
loop_
_entity_poly.entity_id
_entity_poly.type
_entity_poly.pdbx_seq_one_letter_code
_entity_poly.pdbx_strand_id
1 'polypeptide(L)'
;MSAEAFGQVEIRIEPGARDHIAEQGGVVTLRGSRRHGCCGGTAFVPVAEIGRPGKPEGYRALEVDGITVFLQADVETGAEPLVIGVDELWRWRRLRVEGTAIWM
;
A
#
# COMPACT_ATOMS: atom_id res chain seq x y z
N MET A 1 -16.12 -26.74 -7.44
CA MET A 1 -14.67 -26.56 -7.31
C MET A 1 -14.48 -25.19 -6.68
N SER A 2 -14.51 -25.17 -5.35
CA SER A 2 -14.50 -23.96 -4.53
C SER A 2 -13.04 -23.54 -4.36
N ALA A 3 -12.63 -22.45 -4.99
CA ALA A 3 -11.33 -21.85 -4.75
C ALA A 3 -11.41 -21.09 -3.42
N GLU A 4 -10.53 -21.48 -2.52
CA GLU A 4 -10.29 -20.96 -1.20
C GLU A 4 -9.93 -19.46 -1.27
N ALA A 5 -10.86 -18.59 -0.88
CA ALA A 5 -10.61 -17.15 -0.71
C ALA A 5 -9.98 -16.90 0.67
N PHE A 6 -8.72 -17.29 0.83
CA PHE A 6 -7.92 -16.98 2.01
C PHE A 6 -6.66 -16.22 1.58
N GLY A 7 -6.55 -14.95 1.97
CA GLY A 7 -5.27 -14.24 2.14
C GLY A 7 -4.58 -13.64 0.91
N GLN A 8 -5.22 -13.52 -0.26
CA GLN A 8 -4.63 -12.80 -1.39
C GLN A 8 -4.97 -11.31 -1.33
N VAL A 9 -3.99 -10.50 -0.93
CA VAL A 9 -4.07 -9.05 -1.04
C VAL A 9 -3.93 -8.66 -2.51
N GLU A 10 -5.03 -8.18 -3.11
CA GLU A 10 -5.00 -7.63 -4.46
C GLU A 10 -4.49 -6.19 -4.41
N ILE A 11 -3.35 -5.94 -5.06
CA ILE A 11 -2.73 -4.62 -5.17
C ILE A 11 -2.70 -4.22 -6.64
N ARG A 12 -3.13 -3.00 -6.93
CA ARG A 12 -3.02 -2.39 -8.27
C ARG A 12 -2.19 -1.12 -8.16
N ILE A 13 -1.32 -0.88 -9.14
CA ILE A 13 -0.50 0.32 -9.19
C ILE A 13 -0.91 1.12 -10.41
N GLU A 14 -1.38 2.35 -10.20
CA GLU A 14 -1.70 3.25 -11.32
C GLU A 14 -0.42 3.57 -12.12
N PRO A 15 -0.49 3.74 -13.45
CA PRO A 15 0.69 3.97 -14.28
C PRO A 15 1.59 5.12 -13.79
N GLY A 16 1.00 6.26 -13.42
CA GLY A 16 1.77 7.40 -12.90
C GLY A 16 2.47 7.11 -11.57
N ALA A 17 1.85 6.31 -10.70
CA ALA A 17 2.46 5.88 -9.45
C ALA A 17 3.59 4.89 -9.71
N ARG A 18 3.39 3.95 -10.64
CA ARG A 18 4.42 3.00 -11.06
C ARG A 18 5.66 3.72 -11.58
N ASP A 19 5.48 4.66 -12.49
CA ASP A 19 6.60 5.42 -13.07
C ASP A 19 7.34 6.22 -11.97
N HIS A 20 6.58 6.88 -11.09
CA HIS A 20 7.15 7.61 -9.97
C HIS A 20 7.95 6.69 -9.02
N ILE A 21 7.45 5.50 -8.70
CA ILE A 21 8.16 4.54 -7.84
C ILE A 21 9.40 4.01 -8.56
N ALA A 22 9.30 3.71 -9.85
CA ALA A 22 10.42 3.24 -10.66
C ALA A 22 11.57 4.26 -10.71
N GLU A 23 11.27 5.54 -10.90
CA GLU A 23 12.23 6.65 -10.84
C GLU A 23 12.99 6.72 -9.51
N GLN A 24 12.37 6.26 -8.41
CA GLN A 24 12.92 6.29 -7.06
C GLN A 24 13.53 4.94 -6.61
N GLY A 25 13.77 4.02 -7.55
CA GLY A 25 14.43 2.74 -7.29
C GLY A 25 13.52 1.52 -7.25
N GLY A 26 12.24 1.67 -7.62
CA GLY A 26 11.33 0.55 -7.86
C GLY A 26 10.86 -0.17 -6.60
N VAL A 27 10.96 0.47 -5.44
CA VAL A 27 10.57 -0.11 -4.15
C VAL A 27 9.58 0.81 -3.43
N VAL A 28 8.51 0.23 -2.90
CA VAL A 28 7.51 0.91 -2.09
C VAL A 28 7.17 0.07 -0.86
N THR A 29 6.87 0.74 0.24
CA THR A 29 6.39 0.15 1.48
C THR A 29 4.92 0.52 1.66
N LEU A 30 4.06 -0.47 1.89
CA LEU A 30 2.65 -0.27 2.20
C LEU A 30 2.36 -0.70 3.64
N ARG A 31 1.87 0.22 4.45
CA ARG A 31 1.66 0.02 5.88
C ARG A 31 0.40 0.70 6.39
N GLY A 32 -0.05 0.29 7.57
CA GLY A 32 -1.07 1.00 8.30
C GLY A 32 -0.54 2.25 8.97
N SER A 33 -1.32 3.32 8.90
CA SER A 33 -1.12 4.47 9.76
C SER A 33 -2.38 4.72 10.56
N ARG A 34 -2.25 4.62 11.89
CA ARG A 34 -3.29 5.04 12.83
C ARG A 34 -3.40 6.55 12.76
N ARG A 35 -4.55 7.05 12.32
CA ARG A 35 -4.89 8.46 12.39
C ARG A 35 -5.97 8.63 13.44
N HIS A 36 -5.62 9.36 14.50
CA HIS A 36 -6.58 9.80 15.49
C HIS A 36 -7.44 10.90 14.85
N GLY A 37 -8.73 10.63 14.71
CA GLY A 37 -9.70 11.65 14.33
C GLY A 37 -9.86 12.66 15.47
N CYS A 38 -10.17 13.91 15.12
CA CYS A 38 -10.44 14.99 16.08
C CYS A 38 -11.55 14.63 17.08
N CYS A 39 -12.45 13.70 16.72
CA CYS A 39 -13.56 13.23 17.56
C CYS A 39 -13.27 11.92 18.34
N GLY A 40 -12.00 11.53 18.51
CA GLY A 40 -11.63 10.36 19.34
C GLY A 40 -11.74 8.99 18.64
N GLY A 41 -12.07 8.95 17.34
CA GLY A 41 -12.02 7.73 16.54
C GLY A 41 -10.60 7.37 16.12
N THR A 42 -10.23 6.09 16.13
CA THR A 42 -8.99 5.60 15.49
C THR A 42 -9.35 5.05 14.12
N ALA A 43 -8.95 5.74 13.06
CA ALA A 43 -9.04 5.21 11.71
C ALA A 43 -7.67 4.66 11.31
N PHE A 44 -7.65 3.48 10.72
CA PHE A 44 -6.45 2.95 10.08
C PHE A 44 -6.53 3.26 8.60
N VAL A 45 -5.55 4.02 8.11
CA VAL A 45 -5.46 4.41 6.71
C VAL A 45 -4.24 3.72 6.11
N PRO A 46 -4.38 2.99 5.00
CA PRO A 46 -3.22 2.45 4.29
C PRO A 46 -2.38 3.60 3.74
N VAL A 47 -1.07 3.50 3.87
CA VAL A 47 -0.11 4.49 3.40
C VAL A 47 0.98 3.81 2.60
N ALA A 48 1.30 4.38 1.44
CA ALA A 48 2.44 4.00 0.63
C ALA A 48 3.59 4.99 0.86
N GLU A 49 4.78 4.46 1.13
CA GLU A 49 6.02 5.21 1.31
C GLU A 49 7.07 4.69 0.33
N ILE A 50 7.78 5.60 -0.34
CA ILE A 50 8.86 5.24 -1.26
C ILE A 50 10.02 4.61 -0.48
N GLY A 51 10.57 3.53 -1.02
CA GLY A 51 11.74 2.84 -0.46
C GLY A 51 11.39 1.65 0.43
N ARG A 52 12.45 1.03 0.97
CA ARG A 52 12.35 -0.13 1.86
C ARG A 52 11.91 0.29 3.27
N PRO A 53 11.17 -0.57 3.99
CA PRO A 53 10.87 -0.32 5.39
C PRO A 53 12.16 -0.32 6.20
N GLY A 54 12.25 0.54 7.21
CA GLY A 54 13.40 0.56 8.13
C GLY A 54 13.57 -0.74 8.93
N LYS A 55 12.49 -1.51 9.09
CA LYS A 55 12.48 -2.85 9.71
C LYS A 55 11.71 -3.83 8.82
N PRO A 56 12.40 -4.65 8.00
CA PRO A 56 11.73 -5.53 7.04
C PRO A 56 11.05 -6.76 7.68
N GLU A 57 11.36 -7.08 8.93
CA GLU A 57 10.89 -8.29 9.64
C GLU A 57 9.36 -8.36 9.79
N GLY A 58 8.66 -7.22 9.74
CA GLY A 58 7.20 -7.14 9.81
C GLY A 58 6.51 -6.99 8.45
N TYR A 59 7.24 -7.17 7.35
CA TYR A 59 6.75 -6.96 6.00
C TYR A 59 6.94 -8.21 5.13
N ARG A 60 5.94 -8.51 4.31
CA ARG A 60 6.07 -9.44 3.18
C ARG A 60 6.41 -8.65 1.92
N ALA A 61 7.39 -9.11 1.16
CA ALA A 61 7.71 -8.56 -0.14
C ALA A 61 6.84 -9.22 -1.21
N LEU A 62 6.20 -8.40 -2.03
CA LEU A 62 5.40 -8.80 -3.18
C LEU A 62 5.97 -8.12 -4.42
N GLU A 63 5.92 -8.80 -5.57
CA GLU A 63 6.24 -8.18 -6.85
C GLU A 63 4.94 -7.87 -7.58
N VAL A 64 4.73 -6.60 -7.92
CA VAL A 64 3.53 -6.11 -8.62
C VAL A 64 3.97 -5.18 -9.72
N ASP A 65 3.66 -5.52 -10.98
CA ASP A 65 3.99 -4.69 -12.15
C ASP A 65 5.48 -4.31 -12.27
N GLY A 66 6.40 -5.15 -11.77
CA GLY A 66 7.85 -4.90 -11.73
C GLY A 66 8.31 -3.99 -10.58
N ILE A 67 7.42 -3.64 -9.65
CA ILE A 67 7.71 -2.90 -8.41
C ILE A 67 7.76 -3.87 -7.24
N THR A 68 8.76 -3.71 -6.37
CA THR A 68 8.80 -4.43 -5.09
C THR A 68 7.96 -3.70 -4.06
N VAL A 69 6.88 -4.34 -3.62
CA VAL A 69 5.95 -3.84 -2.60
C VAL A 69 6.21 -4.55 -1.28
N PHE A 70 6.72 -3.84 -0.28
CA PHE A 70 6.80 -4.31 1.10
C PHE A 70 5.47 -4.06 1.80
N LEU A 71 4.63 -5.07 1.90
CA LEU A 71 3.34 -5.00 2.57
C LEU A 71 3.48 -5.43 4.03
N GLN A 72 2.99 -4.62 4.97
CA GLN A 72 2.98 -4.99 6.39
C GLN A 72 2.18 -6.31 6.59
N ALA A 73 2.73 -7.25 7.34
CA ALA A 73 2.26 -8.64 7.36
C ALA A 73 0.84 -8.81 7.94
N ASP A 74 0.40 -7.87 8.79
CA ASP A 74 -0.92 -7.81 9.42
C ASP A 74 -1.98 -7.04 8.58
N VAL A 75 -1.62 -6.66 7.35
CA VAL A 75 -2.55 -6.04 6.40
C VAL A 75 -3.22 -7.11 5.56
N GLU A 76 -4.54 -7.12 5.58
CA GLU A 76 -5.37 -7.82 4.61
C GLU A 76 -6.19 -6.83 3.79
N THR A 77 -6.60 -7.22 2.59
CA THR A 77 -7.54 -6.43 1.79
C THR A 77 -8.96 -6.89 2.08
N GLY A 78 -9.89 -5.94 2.09
CA GLY A 78 -11.31 -6.28 2.04
C GLY A 78 -11.73 -6.77 0.66
N ALA A 79 -13.01 -6.59 0.35
CA ALA A 79 -13.56 -6.96 -0.96
C ALA A 79 -13.00 -6.12 -2.12
N GLU A 80 -12.32 -5.01 -1.82
CA GLU A 80 -11.76 -4.09 -2.81
C GLU A 80 -10.23 -4.13 -2.80
N PRO A 81 -9.58 -4.05 -3.98
CA PRO A 81 -8.13 -4.03 -4.08
C PRO A 81 -7.55 -2.75 -3.49
N LEU A 82 -6.30 -2.82 -3.03
CA LEU A 82 -5.54 -1.63 -2.67
C LEU A 82 -4.95 -1.01 -3.93
N VAL A 83 -5.34 0.23 -4.22
CA VAL A 83 -4.88 0.95 -5.41
C VAL A 83 -3.85 1.98 -4.98
N ILE A 84 -2.61 1.83 -5.46
CA ILE A 84 -1.53 2.79 -5.26
C ILE A 84 -1.57 3.79 -6.40
N GLY A 85 -1.90 5.03 -6.06
CA GLY A 85 -1.91 6.16 -6.98
C GLY A 85 -0.86 7.20 -6.64
N VAL A 86 -0.80 8.27 -7.44
CA VAL A 86 0.07 9.42 -7.19
C VAL A 86 -0.74 10.71 -7.29
N ASP A 87 -0.65 11.53 -6.25
CA ASP A 87 -1.11 12.91 -6.29
C ASP A 87 0.04 13.79 -6.78
N GLU A 88 -0.20 14.50 -7.88
CA GLU A 88 0.76 15.42 -8.47
C GLU A 88 0.31 16.86 -8.18
N LEU A 89 1.00 17.54 -7.28
CA LEU A 89 0.77 18.95 -6.98
C LEU A 89 2.03 19.75 -7.34
N TRP A 90 1.94 20.46 -8.47
CA TRP A 90 3.00 21.29 -9.03
C TRP A 90 4.30 20.53 -9.33
N ARG A 91 5.24 20.45 -8.38
CA ARG A 91 6.50 19.67 -8.51
C ARG A 91 6.59 18.54 -7.47
N TRP A 92 5.57 18.37 -6.65
CA TRP A 92 5.55 17.37 -5.59
C TRP A 92 4.67 16.22 -6.03
N ARG A 93 5.25 15.02 -5.98
CA ARG A 93 4.56 13.76 -6.24
C ARG A 93 4.44 13.04 -4.92
N ARG A 94 3.23 12.64 -4.54
CA ARG A 94 2.97 11.92 -3.28
C ARG A 94 2.17 10.68 -3.59
N LEU A 95 2.61 9.53 -3.08
CA LEU A 95 1.82 8.31 -3.20
C LEU A 95 0.54 8.42 -2.35
N ARG A 96 -0.57 8.00 -2.95
CA ARG A 96 -1.86 7.83 -2.30
C ARG A 96 -2.22 6.34 -2.34
N VAL A 97 -2.99 5.89 -1.37
CA VAL A 97 -3.54 4.53 -1.38
C VAL A 97 -5.05 4.64 -1.22
N GLU A 98 -5.77 4.02 -2.15
CA GLU A 98 -7.20 3.84 -2.09
C GLU A 98 -7.53 2.38 -1.79
N GLY A 99 -8.74 2.15 -1.29
CA GLY A 99 -9.24 0.83 -0.93
C GLY A 99 -9.31 0.61 0.57
N THR A 100 -10.02 -0.46 0.94
CA THR A 100 -10.28 -0.78 2.34
C THR A 100 -9.27 -1.82 2.82
N ALA A 101 -8.31 -1.39 3.63
CA ALA A 101 -7.41 -2.29 4.35
C ALA A 101 -8.10 -2.78 5.64
N ILE A 102 -8.17 -4.10 5.81
CA ILE A 102 -8.61 -4.75 7.04
C ILE A 102 -7.37 -5.18 7.83
N TRP A 103 -7.43 -5.05 9.14
CA TRP A 103 -6.33 -5.33 10.05
C TRP A 103 -6.80 -6.48 10.94
N MET A 104 -6.07 -7.59 10.97
CA MET A 104 -6.35 -8.76 11.82
C MET A 104 -5.11 -9.20 12.58
#